data_AF-A0A2G4H4E4-F1
#
_entry.id   AF-A0A2G4H4E4-F1
#
_cell.length_a   1.000
_cell.length_b   1.000
_cell.length_c   1.000
_cell.angle_alpha   90.00
_cell.angle_beta   90.00
_cell.angle_gamma   90.00
#
_symmetry.space_group_name_H-M   'P 1'
#
loop_
_entity.id
_entity.type
_entity.pdbx_description
1 polymer ?
#
loop_
_entity_poly.entity_id
_entity_poly.type
_entity_poly.pdbx_seq_one_letter_code
_entity_poly.pdbx_strand_id
1 'polypeptide(L)'
;MPYFICPNCQNRSFDEDGREGLSHQARGCHECGFGFVFQLLEDYFPRPGAGFAVCDNEARVIAAGKGLFEVTGRLEQTLIGQDVRTALALTFAEDEDPVGTTLEWGVRQLDKHATLHHAAGIEKQVTCDLFPAYDADGGLLVAVTPVTS
;
A
#
# COMPACT_ATOMS: atom_id res chain seq x y z
N MET A 1 18.31 1.93 10.55
CA MET A 1 17.09 1.96 11.39
C MET A 1 15.90 1.70 10.50
N PRO A 2 14.92 0.90 10.94
CA PRO A 2 13.72 0.65 10.16
C PRO A 2 12.83 1.91 10.12
N TYR A 3 12.28 2.20 8.95
CA TYR A 3 11.25 3.21 8.77
C TYR A 3 9.91 2.51 8.86
N PHE A 4 8.91 3.15 9.47
CA PHE A 4 7.55 2.61 9.51
C PHE A 4 6.57 3.62 8.92
N ILE A 5 5.58 3.11 8.20
CA ILE A 5 4.47 3.91 7.68
C ILE A 5 3.14 3.29 8.10
N CYS A 6 2.24 4.12 8.65
CA CYS A 6 0.88 3.69 8.92
C CYS A 6 0.12 3.60 7.61
N PRO A 7 -0.45 2.44 7.25
CA PRO A 7 -1.16 2.32 5.98
C PRO A 7 -2.47 3.09 5.96
N ASN A 8 -3.06 3.38 7.13
CA ASN A 8 -4.31 4.12 7.23
C ASN A 8 -4.12 5.64 7.11
N CYS A 9 -3.26 6.24 7.94
CA CYS A 9 -3.10 7.70 7.98
C CYS A 9 -1.84 8.22 7.29
N GLN A 10 -0.99 7.32 6.75
CA GLN A 10 0.29 7.64 6.10
C GLN A 10 1.31 8.30 7.03
N ASN A 11 1.06 8.32 8.35
CA ASN A 11 2.01 8.81 9.33
C ASN A 11 3.26 7.96 9.31
N ARG A 12 4.41 8.62 9.26
CA ARG A 12 5.74 8.02 9.25
C ARG A 12 6.33 8.09 10.65
N SER A 13 7.01 7.04 11.05
CA SER A 13 7.74 7.00 12.32
C SER A 13 9.07 6.30 12.16
N PHE A 14 10.05 6.74 12.94
CA PHE A 14 11.36 6.11 13.04
C PHE A 14 11.43 5.41 14.40
N ASP A 15 11.86 4.15 14.43
CA ASP A 15 12.17 3.49 15.71
C ASP A 15 13.67 3.68 16.00
N GLU A 16 13.99 4.64 16.86
CA GLU A 16 15.36 4.89 17.35
C GLU A 16 15.69 4.03 18.59
N ASP A 17 14.65 3.55 19.28
CA ASP A 17 14.76 2.91 20.59
C ASP A 17 14.10 1.54 20.56
N GLY A 18 14.83 0.54 20.06
CA GLY A 18 14.51 -0.90 20.19
C GLY A 18 14.47 -1.40 21.66
N ARG A 19 13.96 -0.59 22.59
CA ARG A 19 13.96 -0.71 24.05
C ARG A 19 12.61 -0.38 24.71
N GLU A 20 11.50 -0.45 23.99
CA GLU A 20 10.18 -0.51 24.61
C GLU A 20 9.34 -1.65 24.03
N GLY A 21 9.40 -2.81 24.70
CA GLY A 21 8.48 -3.92 24.49
C GLY A 21 9.18 -5.24 24.17
N LEU A 22 9.19 -6.16 25.14
CA LEU A 22 9.61 -7.56 25.01
C LEU A 22 8.58 -8.40 24.21
N SER A 23 7.97 -7.87 23.16
CA SER A 23 6.98 -8.59 22.34
C SER A 23 7.20 -8.37 20.84
N HIS A 24 7.17 -9.46 20.08
CA HIS A 24 7.21 -9.50 18.61
C HIS A 24 5.89 -9.01 17.95
N GLN A 25 5.09 -8.22 18.65
CA GLN A 25 3.76 -7.84 18.17
C GLN A 25 3.86 -6.58 17.31
N ALA A 26 3.29 -6.64 16.10
CA ALA A 26 3.25 -5.50 15.18
C ALA A 26 2.68 -4.28 15.90
N ARG A 27 3.48 -3.20 16.00
CA ARG A 27 3.06 -1.96 16.67
C ARG A 27 1.88 -1.35 15.89
N GLY A 28 0.83 -0.95 16.60
CA GLY A 28 -0.23 -0.12 16.03
C GLY A 28 0.24 1.32 15.79
N CYS A 29 -0.47 2.06 14.95
CA CYS A 29 -0.18 3.48 14.72
C CYS A 29 -0.64 4.33 15.90
N HIS A 30 0.29 5.03 16.55
CA HIS A 30 -0.01 5.95 17.67
C HIS A 30 -0.83 7.19 17.27
N GLU A 31 -0.78 7.59 16.00
CA GLU A 31 -1.46 8.80 15.50
C GLU A 31 -2.96 8.56 15.26
N CYS A 32 -3.33 7.40 14.72
CA CYS A 32 -4.73 7.13 14.33
C CYS A 32 -5.31 5.84 14.93
N GLY A 33 -4.54 5.07 15.70
CA GLY A 33 -4.98 3.82 16.32
C GLY A 33 -5.10 2.62 15.38
N PHE A 34 -4.61 2.72 14.14
CA PHE A 34 -4.65 1.61 13.20
C PHE A 34 -3.83 0.40 13.72
N GLY A 35 -4.30 -0.81 13.46
CA GLY A 35 -3.85 -2.01 14.18
C GLY A 35 -2.40 -2.44 13.93
N PHE A 36 -1.75 -1.93 12.88
CA PHE A 36 -0.35 -2.22 12.57
C PHE A 36 0.30 -1.09 11.76
N VAL A 37 1.63 -1.08 11.66
CA VAL A 37 2.41 -0.21 10.75
C VAL A 37 3.26 -1.07 9.84
N PHE A 38 3.51 -0.58 8.62
CA PHE A 38 4.28 -1.30 7.62
C PHE A 38 5.75 -0.91 7.72
N GLN A 39 6.65 -1.89 7.82
CA GLN A 39 8.09 -1.65 7.84
C GLN A 39 8.61 -1.37 6.41
N LEU A 40 9.46 -0.35 6.27
CA LEU A 40 10.15 0.02 5.04
C LEU A 40 11.66 -0.04 5.26
N LEU A 41 12.39 -0.53 4.26
CA LEU A 41 13.87 -0.57 4.29
C LEU A 41 14.51 0.81 4.12
N GLU A 42 13.77 1.72 3.50
CA GLU A 42 14.20 3.08 3.22
C GLU A 42 13.07 4.05 3.52
N ASP A 43 13.45 5.31 3.71
CA ASP A 43 12.48 6.35 3.94
C ASP A 43 11.63 6.59 2.69
N TYR A 44 10.31 6.58 2.86
CA TYR A 44 9.35 6.80 1.78
C TYR A 44 8.43 7.94 2.15
N PHE A 45 8.28 8.89 1.22
CA PHE A 45 7.33 9.99 1.32
C PHE A 45 6.25 9.77 0.27
N PRO A 46 5.01 9.45 0.67
CA PRO A 46 3.91 9.31 -0.27
C PRO A 46 3.69 10.60 -1.03
N ARG A 47 3.45 10.50 -2.34
CA ARG A 47 3.10 11.68 -3.14
C ARG A 47 1.77 12.28 -2.64
N PRO A 48 1.56 13.60 -2.74
CA PRO A 48 0.28 14.21 -2.38
C PRO A 48 -0.89 13.55 -3.10
N GLY A 49 -1.94 13.21 -2.36
CA GLY A 49 -3.12 12.54 -2.91
C GLY A 49 -2.96 11.03 -3.13
N ALA A 50 -1.86 10.43 -2.67
CA ALA A 50 -1.72 8.97 -2.65
C ALA A 50 -2.80 8.33 -1.78
N GLY A 51 -3.36 7.22 -2.25
CA GLY A 51 -4.23 6.31 -1.51
C GLY A 51 -3.55 4.97 -1.29
N PHE A 52 -3.76 4.35 -0.13
CA PHE A 52 -3.05 3.13 0.25
C PHE A 52 -3.98 1.92 0.32
N ALA A 53 -3.54 0.78 -0.19
CA ALA A 53 -4.17 -0.51 -0.01
C ALA A 53 -3.16 -1.48 0.62
N VAL A 54 -3.58 -2.20 1.66
CA VAL A 54 -2.80 -3.30 2.24
C VAL A 54 -3.38 -4.60 1.75
N CYS A 55 -2.51 -5.53 1.38
CA CYS A 55 -2.87 -6.84 0.87
C CYS A 55 -2.15 -7.95 1.64
N ASP A 56 -2.75 -9.13 1.67
CA ASP A 56 -2.09 -10.35 2.12
C ASP A 56 -1.07 -10.87 1.09
N ASN A 57 -0.46 -12.02 1.39
CA ASN A 57 0.54 -12.66 0.53
C ASN A 57 -0.02 -13.25 -0.77
N GLU A 58 -1.35 -13.27 -0.95
CA GLU A 58 -2.04 -13.64 -2.19
C GLU A 58 -2.54 -12.41 -2.96
N ALA A 59 -2.02 -11.22 -2.63
CA ALA A 59 -2.41 -9.93 -3.21
C ALA A 59 -3.87 -9.53 -2.95
N ARG A 60 -4.56 -10.14 -1.96
CA ARG A 60 -5.95 -9.79 -1.64
C ARG A 60 -5.99 -8.61 -0.69
N VAL A 61 -6.83 -7.61 -0.96
CA VAL A 61 -6.94 -6.42 -0.10
C VAL A 61 -7.50 -6.80 1.27
N ILE A 62 -6.80 -6.39 2.34
CA ILE A 62 -7.21 -6.60 3.74
C ILE A 62 -7.52 -5.29 4.48
N ALA A 63 -7.04 -4.16 3.95
CA ALA A 63 -7.38 -2.83 4.45
C ALA A 63 -7.20 -1.77 3.37
N ALA A 64 -8.00 -0.70 3.43
CA ALA A 64 -7.83 0.50 2.62
C ALA A 64 -7.58 1.71 3.51
N GLY A 65 -6.49 2.42 3.24
CA GLY A 65 -6.13 3.63 3.96
C GLY A 65 -6.74 4.90 3.35
N LYS A 66 -6.50 6.01 4.05
CA LYS A 66 -6.85 7.36 3.61
C LYS A 66 -6.32 7.63 2.20
N GLY A 67 -7.12 8.33 1.40
CA GLY A 67 -6.80 8.69 0.02
C GLY A 67 -7.29 7.68 -1.02
N LEU A 68 -7.47 6.40 -0.64
CA LEU A 68 -7.80 5.37 -1.63
C LEU A 68 -9.20 5.57 -2.22
N PHE A 69 -10.18 5.99 -1.43
CA PHE A 69 -11.51 6.31 -1.94
C PHE A 69 -11.46 7.50 -2.90
N GLU A 70 -10.70 8.55 -2.58
CA GLU A 70 -10.58 9.75 -3.41
C GLU A 70 -9.91 9.45 -4.76
N VAL A 71 -8.95 8.52 -4.78
CA VAL A 71 -8.25 8.09 -5.99
C VAL A 71 -9.14 7.19 -6.86
N THR A 72 -9.84 6.23 -6.25
CA THR A 72 -10.49 5.10 -6.94
C THR A 72 -12.01 5.21 -7.06
N GLY A 73 -12.65 6.00 -6.20
CA GLY A 73 -14.09 6.10 -6.03
C GLY A 73 -14.74 4.87 -5.37
N ARG A 74 -13.93 3.93 -4.87
CA ARG A 74 -14.40 2.64 -4.33
C ARG A 74 -14.35 2.63 -2.81
N LEU A 75 -15.42 2.16 -2.19
CA LEU A 75 -15.51 2.00 -0.75
C LEU A 75 -14.67 0.79 -0.32
N GLU A 76 -13.99 0.88 0.82
CA GLU A 76 -13.15 -0.20 1.36
C GLU A 76 -13.86 -1.56 1.36
N GLN A 77 -15.12 -1.60 1.80
CA GLN A 77 -15.94 -2.82 1.86
C GLN A 77 -16.09 -3.54 0.51
N THR A 78 -15.96 -2.81 -0.59
CA THR A 78 -16.02 -3.35 -1.95
C THR A 78 -14.66 -3.84 -2.46
N LEU A 79 -13.59 -3.61 -1.72
CA LEU A 79 -12.21 -3.99 -2.07
C LEU A 79 -11.78 -5.26 -1.32
N ILE A 80 -12.17 -5.38 -0.05
CA ILE A 80 -11.70 -6.44 0.85
C ILE A 80 -11.88 -7.84 0.23
N GLY A 81 -10.81 -8.65 0.28
CA GLY A 81 -10.76 -10.03 -0.17
C GLY A 81 -10.53 -10.22 -1.68
N GLN A 82 -10.52 -9.14 -2.47
CA GLN A 82 -10.25 -9.20 -3.90
C GLN A 82 -8.76 -8.96 -4.19
N ASP A 83 -8.26 -9.59 -5.27
CA ASP A 83 -6.95 -9.26 -5.83
C ASP A 83 -6.84 -7.75 -6.09
N VAL A 84 -5.75 -7.12 -5.64
CA VAL A 84 -5.59 -5.67 -5.65
C VAL A 84 -5.70 -5.05 -7.05
N ARG A 85 -5.27 -5.76 -8.12
CA ARG A 85 -5.39 -5.26 -9.49
C ARG A 85 -6.86 -5.18 -9.89
N THR A 86 -7.63 -6.21 -9.54
CA THR A 86 -9.07 -6.25 -9.77
C THR A 86 -9.82 -5.24 -8.90
N ALA A 87 -9.52 -5.21 -7.60
CA ALA A 87 -10.16 -4.36 -6.61
C ALA A 87 -10.03 -2.87 -6.97
N LEU A 88 -8.83 -2.46 -7.38
CA LEU A 88 -8.54 -1.08 -7.76
C LEU A 88 -8.78 -0.81 -9.26
N ALA A 89 -9.13 -1.83 -10.03
CA ALA A 89 -9.25 -1.82 -11.49
C ALA A 89 -8.02 -1.18 -12.17
N LEU A 90 -6.84 -1.70 -11.81
CA LEU A 90 -5.54 -1.29 -12.33
C LEU A 90 -5.15 -2.13 -13.54
N THR A 91 -4.63 -1.45 -14.56
CA THR A 91 -3.99 -2.06 -15.73
C THR A 91 -2.58 -1.51 -15.85
N PHE A 92 -1.57 -2.36 -15.67
CA PHE A 92 -0.17 -2.05 -15.94
C PHE A 92 0.14 -2.24 -17.43
N ALA A 93 1.34 -1.86 -17.86
CA ALA A 93 1.80 -2.13 -19.23
C ALA A 93 1.81 -3.63 -19.55
N GLU A 94 1.72 -3.96 -20.84
CA GLU A 94 1.86 -5.35 -21.32
C GLU A 94 3.19 -5.94 -20.83
N ASP A 95 3.16 -7.19 -20.37
CA ASP A 95 4.27 -7.93 -19.75
C ASP A 95 4.78 -7.40 -18.38
N GLU A 96 4.16 -6.37 -17.80
CA GLU A 96 4.49 -5.95 -16.42
C GLU A 96 3.58 -6.60 -15.38
N ASP A 97 4.18 -7.26 -14.38
CA ASP A 97 3.51 -7.66 -13.14
C ASP A 97 4.26 -7.16 -11.90
N PRO A 98 4.12 -5.87 -11.55
CA PRO A 98 4.80 -5.33 -10.37
C PRO A 98 4.27 -5.93 -9.06
N VAL A 99 2.99 -6.34 -9.01
CA VAL A 99 2.39 -6.98 -7.83
C VAL A 99 3.03 -8.35 -7.60
N GLY A 100 3.04 -9.20 -8.63
CA GLY A 100 3.68 -10.51 -8.56
C GLY A 100 5.18 -10.40 -8.27
N THR A 101 5.88 -9.48 -8.96
CA THR A 101 7.32 -9.26 -8.74
C THR A 101 7.62 -8.88 -7.29
N THR A 102 6.82 -7.99 -6.68
CA THR A 102 7.02 -7.59 -5.29
C THR A 102 6.79 -8.74 -4.32
N LEU A 103 5.73 -9.53 -4.51
CA LEU A 103 5.39 -10.65 -3.63
C LEU A 103 6.36 -11.83 -3.77
N GLU A 104 6.74 -12.19 -4.99
CA GLU A 104 7.60 -13.35 -5.26
C GLU A 104 9.06 -13.10 -4.84
N TRP A 105 9.58 -11.92 -5.14
CA TRP A 105 11.01 -11.62 -4.94
C TRP A 105 11.28 -10.79 -3.68
N GLY A 106 10.24 -10.32 -2.99
CA GLY A 106 10.40 -9.48 -1.80
C GLY A 106 11.09 -8.15 -2.10
N VAL A 107 10.91 -7.62 -3.31
CA VAL A 107 11.50 -6.36 -3.76
C VAL A 107 10.45 -5.28 -3.96
N ARG A 108 10.73 -4.06 -3.51
CA ARG A 108 9.85 -2.92 -3.81
C ARG A 108 9.84 -2.59 -5.30
N GLN A 109 8.70 -2.13 -5.79
CA GLN A 109 8.54 -1.65 -7.17
C GLN A 109 8.02 -0.21 -7.09
N LEU A 110 8.86 0.76 -7.45
CA LEU A 110 8.51 2.19 -7.41
C LEU A 110 8.18 2.70 -8.80
N ASP A 111 7.45 3.81 -8.84
CA ASP A 111 7.15 4.57 -10.06
C ASP A 111 6.47 3.74 -11.17
N LYS A 112 5.63 2.76 -10.79
CA LYS A 112 4.94 1.89 -11.74
C LYS A 112 3.71 2.55 -12.31
N HIS A 113 3.76 2.90 -13.58
CA HIS A 113 2.64 3.53 -14.26
C HIS A 113 1.53 2.51 -14.54
N ALA A 114 0.29 2.92 -14.28
CA ALA A 114 -0.89 2.14 -14.57
C ALA A 114 -2.06 3.03 -14.99
N THR A 115 -3.00 2.44 -15.72
CA THR A 115 -4.33 3.02 -15.91
C THR A 115 -5.26 2.49 -14.82
N LEU A 116 -5.99 3.40 -14.17
CA LEU A 116 -7.01 3.09 -13.18
C LEU A 116 -8.40 3.40 -13.75
N HIS A 117 -9.31 2.43 -13.73
CA HIS A 117 -10.72 2.69 -14.04
C HIS A 117 -11.46 3.12 -12.78
N HIS A 118 -11.78 4.40 -12.65
CA HIS A 118 -12.50 4.95 -11.51
C HIS A 118 -13.93 4.41 -11.43
N ALA A 119 -14.49 4.33 -10.21
CA ALA A 119 -15.89 3.90 -10.01
C ALA A 119 -16.92 4.82 -10.72
N ALA A 120 -16.54 6.05 -11.05
CA ALA A 120 -17.36 6.99 -11.82
C ALA A 120 -17.32 6.77 -13.36
N GLY A 121 -16.65 5.70 -13.83
CA GLY A 121 -16.57 5.37 -15.25
C GLY A 121 -15.52 6.17 -16.04
N ILE A 122 -14.56 6.78 -15.37
CA ILE A 122 -13.45 7.52 -16.00
C ILE A 122 -12.13 6.77 -15.83
N GLU A 123 -11.30 6.77 -16.86
CA GLU A 123 -9.93 6.28 -16.78
C GLU A 123 -9.00 7.39 -16.28
N LYS A 124 -8.09 7.05 -15.37
CA LYS A 124 -7.07 7.93 -14.82
C LYS A 124 -5.70 7.29 -14.97
N GLN A 125 -4.71 8.09 -15.32
CA GLN A 125 -3.31 7.67 -15.19
C GLN A 125 -2.90 7.77 -13.72
N VAL A 126 -2.27 6.71 -13.20
CA VAL A 126 -1.78 6.64 -11.84
C VAL A 126 -0.34 6.13 -11.80
N THR A 127 0.35 6.46 -10.73
CA THR A 127 1.63 5.86 -10.36
C THR A 127 1.44 5.00 -9.12
N CYS A 128 1.92 3.76 -9.17
CA CYS A 128 1.89 2.80 -8.08
C CYS A 128 3.29 2.59 -7.52
N ASP A 129 3.43 2.70 -6.19
CA ASP A 129 4.61 2.28 -5.46
C ASP A 129 4.22 1.08 -4.58
N LEU A 130 4.94 -0.03 -4.71
CA LEU A 130 4.62 -1.32 -4.10
C LEU A 130 5.73 -1.73 -3.14
N PHE A 131 5.36 -2.13 -1.93
CA PHE A 131 6.28 -2.51 -0.87
C PHE A 131 5.91 -3.88 -0.29
N PRO A 132 6.86 -4.83 -0.24
CA PRO A 132 6.61 -6.12 0.40
C PRO A 132 6.61 -5.95 1.92
N ALA A 133 5.79 -6.74 2.62
CA ALA A 133 5.92 -6.88 4.06
C ALA A 133 7.18 -7.70 4.39
N TYR A 134 7.89 -7.34 5.47
CA TYR A 134 9.10 -8.04 5.91
C TYR A 134 8.89 -8.89 7.18
N ASP A 135 7.64 -9.05 7.61
CA ASP A 135 7.26 -9.96 8.68
C ASP A 135 6.99 -11.39 8.15
N ALA A 136 6.60 -12.30 9.05
CA ALA A 136 6.35 -13.70 8.71
C ALA A 136 5.02 -13.92 7.96
N ASP A 137 4.08 -12.99 8.03
CA ASP A 137 2.78 -13.09 7.37
C ASP A 137 2.92 -12.74 5.88
N GLY A 138 3.88 -11.88 5.54
CA GLY A 138 4.11 -11.40 4.20
C GLY A 138 3.00 -10.45 3.75
N GLY A 139 2.90 -10.25 2.44
CA GLY A 139 1.91 -9.35 1.85
C GLY A 139 2.50 -8.07 1.27
N LEU A 140 1.63 -7.12 1.00
CA LEU A 140 1.92 -6.02 0.09
C LEU A 140 1.22 -4.73 0.52
N LEU A 141 1.98 -3.64 0.55
CA LEU A 141 1.43 -2.29 0.58
C LEU A 141 1.50 -1.69 -0.82
N VAL A 142 0.37 -1.19 -1.33
CA VAL A 142 0.28 -0.46 -2.60
C VAL A 142 -0.12 0.99 -2.33
N ALA A 143 0.76 1.92 -2.68
CA ALA A 143 0.47 3.34 -2.73
C ALA A 143 0.10 3.73 -4.17
N VAL A 144 -1.13 4.20 -4.39
CA VAL A 144 -1.63 4.63 -5.70
C VAL A 144 -1.81 6.14 -5.71
N THR A 145 -1.11 6.83 -6.61
CA THR A 145 -1.17 8.29 -6.74
C THR A 145 -1.73 8.67 -8.11
N PRO A 146 -2.74 9.55 -8.21
CA PRO A 146 -3.13 10.14 -9.49
C PRO A 146 -1.98 10.92 -10.12
N VAL A 147 -1.77 10.75 -11.42
CA VAL A 147 -0.89 11.65 -12.17
C VAL A 147 -1.67 12.94 -12.40
N THR A 148 -1.21 14.04 -11.80
CA THR A 148 -1.74 15.37 -12.09
C THR A 148 -1.26 15.79 -13.48
N SER A 149 -2.19 15.85 -14.44
CA SER A 149 -1.99 16.48 -15.75
C SER A 149 -1.94 18.00 -15.66
#